data_AF-A0A2N2XWX1-F1
#
_entry.id   AF-A0A2N2XWX1-F1
#
_cell.length_a   1.000
_cell.length_b   1.000
_cell.length_c   1.000
_cell.angle_alpha   90.00
_cell.angle_beta   90.00
_cell.angle_gamma   90.00
#
_symmetry.space_group_name_H-M   'P 1'
#
loop_
_entity.id
_entity.type
_entity.pdbx_description
1 polymer ?
#
loop_
_entity_poly.entity_id
_entity_poly.type
_entity_poly.pdbx_seq_one_letter_code
_entity_poly.pdbx_strand_id
1 'polypeptide(L)'
;MKNILLGLVVLFFLGASCEDPIDPPIVQPTPWDNLNPGTSQWGLVINYTADWCGPCGNWGVPLLNDCVALTKVVGIVVKASGDQEYNAIMYNGFSNDRTTGGGIPAFWMGDDKTTNLSAMETLKARTPKAAIAMKHEIVGDSMIIYSSINTLTGFDNAGEYHLGVVVQEDGLQYPQAGITDPNYKHKYISRRAHKDLTYGDVVTLTTGV
;
A
#
# COMPACT_ATOMS: atom_id res chain seq x y z
N MET A 1 -69.00 5.78 69.67
CA MET A 1 -68.40 4.88 68.66
C MET A 1 -67.71 5.75 67.63
N LYS A 2 -66.38 5.68 67.57
CA LYS A 2 -65.50 6.51 66.73
C LYS A 2 -65.38 5.84 65.35
N ASN A 3 -65.75 6.55 64.29
CA ASN A 3 -65.37 6.18 62.92
C ASN A 3 -64.24 7.11 62.47
N ILE A 4 -63.06 6.50 62.28
CA ILE A 4 -61.82 7.15 61.88
C ILE A 4 -61.84 7.32 60.36
N LEU A 5 -61.72 8.57 59.91
CA LEU A 5 -61.51 8.97 58.52
C LEU A 5 -60.06 8.68 58.15
N LEU A 6 -59.83 7.75 57.21
CA LEU A 6 -58.51 7.40 56.70
C LEU A 6 -58.10 8.41 55.62
N GLY A 7 -57.25 9.37 55.98
CA GLY A 7 -56.65 10.32 55.04
C GLY A 7 -55.48 9.67 54.29
N LEU A 8 -55.59 9.55 52.98
CA LEU A 8 -54.53 9.11 52.07
C LEU A 8 -53.54 10.28 51.86
N VAL A 9 -52.37 10.21 52.47
CA VAL A 9 -51.26 11.14 52.21
C VAL A 9 -50.49 10.61 51.01
N VAL A 10 -50.62 11.29 49.86
CA VAL A 10 -49.77 11.05 48.68
C VAL A 10 -48.52 11.92 48.83
N LEU A 11 -47.39 11.31 49.17
CA LEU A 11 -46.08 11.95 49.11
C LEU A 11 -45.57 11.93 47.65
N PHE A 12 -45.52 13.09 47.01
CA PHE A 12 -44.73 13.27 45.80
C PHE A 12 -43.26 13.44 46.17
N PHE A 13 -42.47 12.39 45.98
CA PHE A 13 -41.01 12.52 45.93
C PHE A 13 -40.61 13.05 44.55
N LEU A 14 -40.27 14.34 44.48
CA LEU A 14 -39.51 14.90 43.37
C LEU A 14 -38.04 14.47 43.54
N GLY A 15 -37.69 13.33 42.95
CA GLY A 15 -36.29 12.94 42.78
C GLY A 15 -35.67 13.80 41.69
N ALA A 16 -34.92 14.84 42.07
CA ALA A 16 -33.93 15.45 41.19
C ALA A 16 -32.79 14.43 41.01
N SER A 17 -32.87 13.64 39.93
CA SER A 17 -31.74 12.84 39.46
C SER A 17 -30.72 13.79 38.88
N CYS A 18 -29.66 14.10 39.64
CA CYS A 18 -28.42 14.57 39.03
C CYS A 18 -27.91 13.42 38.16
N GLU A 19 -28.07 13.52 36.84
CA GLU A 19 -27.27 12.71 35.93
C GLU A 19 -25.81 13.11 36.17
N ASP A 20 -24.99 12.15 36.56
CA ASP A 20 -23.54 12.35 36.60
C ASP A 20 -23.11 12.84 35.21
N PRO A 21 -22.24 13.87 35.13
CA PRO A 21 -21.76 14.36 33.85
C PRO A 21 -21.16 13.17 33.09
N ILE A 22 -21.72 12.88 31.91
CA ILE A 22 -21.22 11.83 31.03
C ILE A 22 -19.79 12.21 30.68
N ASP A 23 -18.82 11.50 31.24
CA ASP A 23 -17.42 11.65 30.85
C ASP A 23 -17.33 11.48 29.33
N PRO A 24 -16.64 12.39 28.61
CA PRO A 24 -16.49 12.26 27.18
C PRO A 24 -15.86 10.90 26.87
N PRO A 25 -16.33 10.20 25.81
CA PRO A 25 -15.83 8.87 25.50
C PRO A 25 -14.32 8.92 25.31
N ILE A 26 -13.60 8.11 26.09
CA ILE A 26 -12.16 7.92 25.94
C ILE A 26 -11.93 7.30 24.56
N VAL A 27 -11.42 8.09 23.62
CA VAL A 27 -11.02 7.59 22.30
C VAL A 27 -9.84 6.64 22.51
N GLN A 28 -10.09 5.34 22.32
CA GLN A 28 -9.03 4.34 22.39
C GLN A 28 -8.07 4.55 21.22
N PRO A 29 -6.75 4.55 21.45
CA PRO A 29 -5.80 4.73 20.38
C PRO A 29 -5.94 3.57 19.40
N THR A 30 -6.04 3.92 18.13
CA THR A 30 -6.08 2.94 17.06
C THR A 30 -4.68 2.49 16.67
N PRO A 31 -4.52 1.31 16.08
CA PRO A 31 -3.21 0.87 15.58
C PRO A 31 -2.57 1.81 14.56
N TRP A 32 -3.32 2.69 13.89
CA TRP A 32 -2.83 3.64 12.89
C TRP A 32 -2.44 5.01 13.46
N ASP A 33 -2.71 5.31 14.73
CA ASP A 33 -2.45 6.62 15.35
C ASP A 33 -0.96 7.00 15.42
N ASN A 34 -0.07 6.01 15.37
CA ASN A 34 1.39 6.22 15.40
C ASN A 34 2.04 6.23 14.01
N LEU A 35 1.25 6.18 12.93
CA LEU A 35 1.76 6.30 11.57
C LEU A 35 1.89 7.78 11.20
N ASN A 36 3.08 8.21 10.81
CA ASN A 36 3.35 9.57 10.37
C ASN A 36 3.74 9.59 8.87
N PRO A 37 2.79 9.85 7.96
CA PRO A 37 3.06 9.89 6.52
C PRO A 37 4.12 10.92 6.14
N GLY A 38 5.19 10.47 5.47
CA GLY A 38 6.28 11.34 5.04
C GLY A 38 5.91 12.18 3.81
N THR A 39 6.34 13.45 3.78
CA THR A 39 6.01 14.43 2.72
C THR A 39 7.01 14.44 1.57
N SER A 40 7.73 13.35 1.33
CA SER A 40 8.66 13.22 0.21
C SER A 40 8.03 12.43 -0.93
N GLN A 41 8.29 12.84 -2.17
CA GLN A 41 7.92 12.05 -3.33
C GLN A 41 8.82 10.81 -3.45
N TRP A 42 8.19 9.65 -3.60
CA TRP A 42 8.86 8.39 -3.92
C TRP A 42 8.70 8.06 -5.40
N GLY A 43 9.68 7.35 -5.95
CA GLY A 43 9.60 6.76 -7.27
C GLY A 43 9.05 5.35 -7.22
N LEU A 44 8.30 4.95 -8.25
CA LEU A 44 7.88 3.57 -8.46
C LEU A 44 8.53 3.08 -9.76
N VAL A 45 9.24 1.95 -9.71
CA VAL A 45 9.71 1.25 -10.92
C VAL A 45 9.06 -0.12 -11.01
N ILE A 46 8.41 -0.41 -12.12
CA ILE A 46 7.87 -1.74 -12.45
C ILE A 46 8.76 -2.34 -13.52
N ASN A 47 9.30 -3.53 -13.27
CA ASN A 47 10.06 -4.31 -14.22
C ASN A 47 9.32 -5.61 -14.58
N TYR A 48 8.94 -5.73 -15.86
CA TYR A 48 8.52 -6.99 -16.44
C TYR A 48 9.73 -7.77 -16.89
N THR A 49 9.85 -9.02 -16.46
CA THR A 49 11.06 -9.83 -16.66
C THR A 49 10.73 -11.31 -16.80
N ALA A 50 11.75 -12.12 -17.12
CA ALA A 50 11.67 -13.56 -17.00
C ALA A 50 13.05 -14.20 -16.73
N ASP A 51 13.06 -15.36 -16.08
CA ASP A 51 14.27 -16.15 -15.81
C ASP A 51 14.94 -16.60 -17.10
N TRP A 52 14.14 -17.03 -18.09
CA TRP A 52 14.63 -17.50 -19.38
C TRP A 52 15.09 -16.37 -20.33
N CYS A 53 14.83 -15.12 -19.97
CA CYS A 53 15.09 -13.96 -20.81
C CYS A 53 16.54 -13.45 -20.61
N GLY A 54 17.43 -13.76 -21.56
CA GLY A 54 18.83 -13.32 -21.53
C GLY A 54 19.03 -11.81 -21.35
N PRO A 55 18.35 -10.94 -22.13
CA PRO A 55 18.43 -9.49 -21.94
C PRO A 55 17.93 -9.02 -20.56
N CYS A 56 16.98 -9.76 -19.96
CA CYS A 56 16.44 -9.46 -18.65
C CYS A 56 17.50 -9.57 -17.55
N GLY A 57 18.32 -10.63 -17.57
CA GLY A 57 19.46 -10.73 -16.66
C GLY A 57 20.60 -9.80 -17.03
N ASN A 58 20.92 -9.66 -18.32
CA ASN A 58 22.11 -8.94 -18.79
C ASN A 58 22.05 -7.42 -18.55
N TRP A 59 20.89 -6.78 -18.81
CA TRP A 59 20.75 -5.34 -18.61
C TRP A 59 19.51 -4.94 -17.80
N GLY A 60 18.47 -5.78 -17.76
CA GLY A 60 17.27 -5.51 -16.97
C GLY A 60 17.56 -5.48 -15.47
N VAL A 61 18.16 -6.54 -14.94
CA VAL A 61 18.53 -6.63 -13.51
C VAL A 61 19.45 -5.49 -13.07
N PRO A 62 20.55 -5.16 -13.81
CA PRO A 62 21.34 -3.96 -13.50
C PRO A 62 20.53 -2.67 -13.46
N LEU A 63 19.67 -2.42 -14.45
CA LEU A 63 18.85 -1.19 -14.48
C LEU A 63 17.88 -1.10 -13.30
N LEU A 64 17.24 -2.21 -12.93
CA LEU A 64 16.38 -2.26 -11.75
C LEU A 64 17.17 -1.93 -10.49
N ASN A 65 18.35 -2.55 -10.32
CA ASN A 65 19.24 -2.30 -9.18
C ASN A 65 19.66 -0.83 -9.11
N ASP A 66 20.01 -0.22 -10.25
CA ASP A 66 20.35 1.21 -10.32
C ASP A 66 19.15 2.09 -9.93
N CYS A 67 17.94 1.75 -10.35
CA CYS A 67 16.73 2.47 -9.96
C CYS A 67 16.48 2.40 -8.45
N VAL A 68 16.53 1.22 -7.84
CA VAL A 68 16.26 1.06 -6.39
C VAL A 68 17.42 1.53 -5.50
N ALA A 69 18.63 1.63 -6.05
CA ALA A 69 19.77 2.26 -5.39
C ALA A 69 19.59 3.78 -5.25
N LEU A 70 18.74 4.38 -6.09
CA LEU A 70 18.27 5.74 -5.84
C LEU A 70 17.40 5.73 -4.57
N THR A 71 17.74 6.57 -3.59
CA THR A 71 16.95 6.69 -2.36
C THR A 71 15.48 7.04 -2.69
N LYS A 72 14.53 6.56 -1.87
CA LYS A 72 13.08 6.77 -2.04
C LYS A 72 12.51 6.19 -3.35
N VAL A 73 12.91 4.97 -3.71
CA VAL A 73 12.34 4.22 -4.84
C VAL A 73 11.78 2.89 -4.34
N VAL A 74 10.60 2.53 -4.83
CA VAL A 74 10.00 1.20 -4.69
C VAL A 74 10.16 0.47 -6.02
N GLY A 75 10.82 -0.69 -5.99
CA GLY A 75 10.89 -1.60 -7.13
C GLY A 75 9.79 -2.65 -7.07
N ILE A 76 9.19 -2.97 -8.21
CA ILE A 76 8.21 -4.05 -8.40
C ILE A 76 8.71 -4.91 -9.55
N VAL A 77 9.00 -6.18 -9.29
CA VAL A 77 9.32 -7.16 -10.33
C VAL A 77 8.11 -8.03 -10.59
N VAL A 78 7.82 -8.21 -11.88
CA VAL A 78 6.67 -8.94 -12.38
C VAL A 78 7.19 -9.96 -13.39
N LYS A 79 7.07 -11.24 -13.04
CA LYS A 79 7.62 -12.36 -13.81
C LYS A 79 6.66 -12.77 -14.91
N ALA A 80 7.15 -13.09 -16.10
CA ALA A 80 6.34 -13.59 -17.20
C ALA A 80 6.00 -15.07 -17.01
N SER A 81 5.03 -15.57 -17.78
CA SER A 81 4.65 -16.98 -17.77
C SER A 81 5.86 -17.88 -18.10
N GLY A 82 5.96 -19.02 -17.43
CA GLY A 82 7.05 -19.98 -17.60
C GLY A 82 8.08 -19.95 -16.46
N ASP A 83 8.09 -18.89 -15.66
CA ASP A 83 8.89 -18.80 -14.43
C ASP A 83 8.15 -19.43 -13.25
N GLN A 84 8.89 -19.91 -12.24
CA GLN A 84 8.29 -20.49 -11.04
C GLN A 84 7.61 -19.43 -10.16
N GLU A 85 8.08 -18.20 -10.25
CA GLU A 85 7.58 -17.04 -9.54
C GLU A 85 6.45 -16.32 -10.30
N TYR A 86 6.05 -16.84 -11.46
CA TYR A 86 4.95 -16.29 -12.22
C TYR A 86 3.68 -16.23 -11.36
N ASN A 87 3.15 -15.02 -11.21
CA ASN A 87 1.82 -14.80 -10.66
C ASN A 87 0.97 -14.06 -11.69
N ALA A 88 -0.05 -14.75 -12.21
CA ALA A 88 -0.92 -14.23 -13.26
C ALA A 88 -1.69 -12.97 -12.83
N ILE A 89 -2.10 -12.87 -11.56
CA ILE A 89 -2.78 -11.68 -11.04
C ILE A 89 -1.83 -10.49 -11.10
N MET A 90 -0.59 -10.65 -10.61
CA MET A 90 0.40 -9.57 -10.65
C MET A 90 0.78 -9.18 -12.08
N TYR A 91 1.04 -10.17 -12.94
CA TYR A 91 1.40 -9.93 -14.34
C TYR A 91 0.30 -9.24 -15.12
N ASN A 92 -0.91 -9.80 -15.11
CA ASN A 92 -2.03 -9.27 -15.89
C ASN A 92 -2.50 -7.94 -15.30
N GLY A 93 -2.55 -7.80 -13.97
CA GLY A 93 -2.97 -6.58 -13.31
C GLY A 93 -2.13 -5.38 -13.72
N PHE A 94 -0.79 -5.50 -13.70
CA PHE A 94 0.07 -4.41 -14.17
C PHE A 94 0.07 -4.29 -15.70
N SER A 95 0.15 -5.39 -16.45
CA SER A 95 0.32 -5.33 -17.91
C SER A 95 -0.92 -4.88 -18.68
N ASN A 96 -2.12 -5.00 -18.10
CA ASN A 96 -3.35 -4.48 -18.68
C ASN A 96 -3.37 -2.93 -18.76
N ASP A 97 -2.71 -2.26 -17.82
CA ASP A 97 -2.60 -0.79 -17.76
C ASP A 97 -1.25 -0.32 -18.31
N ARG A 98 -0.16 -0.88 -17.79
CA ARG A 98 1.23 -0.55 -18.12
C ARG A 98 1.82 -1.62 -19.02
N THR A 99 1.40 -1.66 -20.28
CA THR A 99 1.78 -2.72 -21.23
C THR A 99 3.30 -2.89 -21.40
N THR A 100 3.75 -4.13 -21.64
CA THR A 100 5.16 -4.43 -21.98
C THR A 100 5.54 -3.91 -23.37
N GLY A 101 4.55 -3.68 -24.24
CA GLY A 101 4.74 -3.32 -25.66
C GLY A 101 5.45 -4.40 -26.49
N GLY A 102 5.28 -5.67 -26.13
CA GLY A 102 5.67 -6.82 -26.96
C GLY A 102 7.03 -7.43 -26.65
N GLY A 103 7.73 -6.97 -25.61
CA GLY A 103 9.03 -7.52 -25.22
C GLY A 103 9.34 -7.34 -23.75
N ILE A 104 10.29 -8.14 -23.26
CA ILE A 104 10.89 -8.04 -21.93
C ILE A 104 12.43 -8.05 -22.06
N PRO A 105 13.16 -7.39 -21.13
CA PRO A 105 12.62 -6.69 -19.97
C PRO A 105 11.96 -5.37 -20.39
N ALA A 106 10.88 -5.01 -19.71
CA ALA A 106 10.18 -3.74 -19.91
C ALA A 106 10.08 -3.00 -18.59
N PHE A 107 10.17 -1.67 -18.65
CA PHE A 107 10.24 -0.80 -17.48
C PHE A 107 9.20 0.31 -17.55
N TRP A 108 8.56 0.55 -16.42
CA TRP A 108 7.75 1.73 -16.18
C TRP A 108 8.26 2.44 -14.93
N MET A 109 8.52 3.74 -15.05
CA MET A 109 8.94 4.61 -13.95
C MET A 109 7.80 5.60 -13.68
N GLY A 110 6.99 5.31 -12.66
CA GLY A 110 5.68 5.95 -12.47
C GLY A 110 4.76 5.65 -13.66
N ASP A 111 4.45 6.69 -14.44
CA ASP A 111 3.56 6.62 -15.60
C ASP A 111 4.31 6.63 -16.93
N ASP A 112 5.65 6.66 -16.90
CA ASP A 112 6.48 6.73 -18.10
C ASP A 112 7.08 5.36 -18.40
N LYS A 113 6.77 4.81 -19.58
CA LYS A 113 7.44 3.60 -20.08
C LYS A 113 8.83 3.97 -20.60
N THR A 114 9.87 3.62 -19.85
CA THR A 114 11.22 4.07 -20.15
C THR A 114 12.28 3.20 -19.49
N THR A 115 13.45 3.14 -20.11
CA THR A 115 14.68 2.55 -19.53
C THR A 115 15.70 3.62 -19.13
N ASN A 116 15.32 4.90 -19.19
CA ASN A 116 16.20 6.00 -18.84
C ASN A 116 16.11 6.32 -17.35
N LEU A 117 17.19 6.07 -16.62
CA LEU A 117 17.29 6.32 -15.17
C LEU A 117 16.97 7.77 -14.78
N SER A 118 17.21 8.76 -15.65
CA SER A 118 16.89 10.16 -15.34
C SER A 118 15.40 10.44 -15.20
N ALA A 119 14.54 9.58 -15.77
CA ALA A 119 13.09 9.67 -15.55
C ALA A 119 12.72 9.40 -14.08
N MET A 120 13.45 8.50 -13.40
CA MET A 120 13.25 8.23 -11.98
C MET A 120 13.60 9.43 -11.10
N GLU A 121 14.72 10.10 -11.38
CA GLU A 121 15.10 11.30 -10.64
C GLU A 121 14.12 12.45 -10.89
N THR A 122 13.64 12.59 -12.12
CA THR A 122 12.58 13.55 -12.46
C THR A 122 11.29 13.26 -11.70
N LEU A 123 10.89 11.98 -11.60
CA LEU A 123 9.71 11.55 -10.85
C LEU A 123 9.83 11.90 -9.37
N LYS A 124 10.99 11.60 -8.75
CA LYS A 124 11.25 11.88 -7.33
C LYS A 124 11.36 13.37 -7.00
N ALA A 125 11.69 14.21 -7.98
CA ALA A 125 11.78 15.66 -7.80
C ALA A 125 10.40 16.35 -7.81
N ARG A 126 9.31 15.63 -8.14
CA ARG A 126 7.95 16.19 -8.16
C ARG A 126 7.49 16.53 -6.74
N THR A 127 6.61 17.52 -6.64
CA THR A 127 5.90 17.82 -5.39
C THR A 127 4.87 16.71 -5.11
N PRO A 128 4.96 16.01 -3.96
CA PRO A 128 4.01 14.96 -3.65
C PRO A 128 2.62 15.53 -3.34
N LYS A 129 1.60 14.85 -3.83
CA LYS A 129 0.19 15.20 -3.60
C LYS A 129 -0.46 14.37 -2.49
N ALA A 130 0.11 13.22 -2.18
CA ALA A 130 -0.32 12.38 -1.07
C ALA A 130 0.92 11.85 -0.35
N ALA A 131 0.79 11.66 0.95
CA ALA A 131 1.78 10.99 1.79
C ALA A 131 1.16 9.71 2.33
N ILE A 132 1.94 8.63 2.35
CA ILE A 132 1.54 7.35 2.93
C ILE A 132 2.55 6.93 4.00
N ALA A 133 2.04 6.40 5.10
CA ALA A 133 2.82 5.61 6.05
C ALA A 133 2.17 4.25 6.19
N MET A 134 2.98 3.19 6.25
CA MET A 134 2.51 1.83 6.45
C MET A 134 3.34 1.13 7.52
N LYS A 135 2.70 0.24 8.26
CA LYS A 135 3.38 -0.79 9.05
C LYS A 135 2.65 -2.11 8.86
N HIS A 136 3.32 -3.21 9.17
CA HIS A 136 2.71 -4.52 9.16
C HIS A 136 2.97 -5.25 10.47
N GLU A 137 2.12 -6.23 10.74
CA GLU A 137 2.35 -7.24 11.77
C GLU A 137 1.98 -8.63 11.20
N ILE A 138 2.64 -9.65 11.73
CA ILE A 138 2.35 -11.05 11.39
C ILE A 138 1.65 -11.66 12.59
N VAL A 139 0.43 -12.17 12.37
CA VAL A 139 -0.39 -12.83 13.39
C VAL A 139 -0.78 -14.20 12.86
N GLY A 140 -0.11 -15.25 13.35
CA GLY A 140 -0.23 -16.59 12.79
C GLY A 140 0.16 -16.60 11.31
N ASP A 141 -0.75 -17.09 10.46
CA ASP A 141 -0.57 -17.17 9.00
C ASP A 141 -1.06 -15.90 8.26
N SER A 142 -1.41 -14.84 8.99
CA SER A 142 -1.93 -13.60 8.43
C SER A 142 -0.92 -12.47 8.57
N MET A 143 -0.82 -11.66 7.50
CA MET A 143 -0.15 -10.36 7.52
C MET A 143 -1.20 -9.27 7.59
N ILE A 144 -1.19 -8.49 8.66
CA ILE A 144 -2.07 -7.34 8.84
C ILE A 144 -1.28 -6.09 8.45
N ILE A 145 -1.86 -5.28 7.56
CA ILE A 145 -1.25 -4.04 7.08
C ILE A 145 -2.05 -2.87 7.62
N TYR A 146 -1.36 -1.95 8.27
CA TYR A 146 -1.91 -0.68 8.70
C TYR A 146 -1.34 0.42 7.83
N SER A 147 -2.21 1.27 7.29
CA SER A 147 -1.83 2.39 6.45
C SER A 147 -2.52 3.67 6.92
N SER A 148 -1.79 4.78 6.88
CA SER A 148 -2.33 6.12 7.05
C SER A 148 -1.96 6.96 5.84
N ILE A 149 -2.92 7.73 5.33
CA ILE A 149 -2.76 8.56 4.14
C ILE A 149 -3.11 10.00 4.50
N ASN A 150 -2.22 10.92 4.18
CA ASN A 150 -2.48 12.35 4.25
C ASN A 150 -2.52 12.92 2.83
N THR A 151 -3.60 13.61 2.49
CA THR A 151 -3.67 14.43 1.26
C THR A 151 -2.86 15.71 1.48
N LEU A 152 -2.04 16.08 0.51
CA LEU A 152 -1.16 17.25 0.57
C LEU A 152 -1.67 18.36 -0.36
N THR A 153 -0.99 19.51 -0.34
CA THR A 153 -1.31 20.64 -1.21
C THR A 153 -1.37 20.23 -2.68
N GLY A 154 -2.48 20.57 -3.36
CA GLY A 154 -2.69 20.26 -4.77
C GLY A 154 -3.17 18.83 -5.04
N PHE A 155 -3.59 18.10 -4.00
CA PHE A 155 -4.40 16.89 -4.14
C PHE A 155 -5.77 17.23 -4.74
N ASP A 156 -6.24 16.41 -5.67
CA ASP A 156 -7.54 16.62 -6.33
C ASP A 156 -8.62 15.86 -5.58
N ASN A 157 -9.46 16.57 -4.84
CA ASN A 157 -10.50 15.94 -4.01
C ASN A 157 -11.65 15.32 -4.81
N ALA A 158 -11.72 15.55 -6.13
CA ALA A 158 -12.71 14.92 -7.00
C ALA A 158 -12.19 13.66 -7.69
N GLY A 159 -10.90 13.34 -7.55
CA GLY A 159 -10.27 12.17 -8.15
C GLY A 159 -10.70 10.86 -7.52
N GLU A 160 -10.69 9.79 -8.32
CA GLU A 160 -10.75 8.42 -7.81
C GLU A 160 -9.33 7.94 -7.51
N TYR A 161 -9.11 7.47 -6.28
CA TYR A 161 -7.80 7.00 -5.83
C TYR A 161 -7.92 5.58 -5.30
N HIS A 162 -6.88 4.79 -5.53
CA HIS A 162 -6.80 3.41 -5.06
C HIS A 162 -5.57 3.23 -4.18
N LEU A 163 -5.68 2.40 -3.14
CA LEU A 163 -4.56 2.01 -2.30
C LEU A 163 -4.17 0.56 -2.58
N GLY A 164 -3.12 0.39 -3.39
CA GLY A 164 -2.50 -0.90 -3.66
C GLY A 164 -1.57 -1.34 -2.55
N VAL A 165 -1.70 -2.60 -2.13
CA VAL A 165 -0.73 -3.27 -1.25
C VAL A 165 -0.25 -4.53 -1.94
N VAL A 166 1.07 -4.59 -2.20
CA VAL A 166 1.73 -5.72 -2.86
C VAL A 166 2.74 -6.34 -1.93
N VAL A 167 2.63 -7.65 -1.73
CA VAL A 167 3.62 -8.46 -1.01
C VAL A 167 4.70 -8.88 -1.99
N GLN A 168 5.95 -8.59 -1.63
CA GLN A 168 7.12 -8.93 -2.40
C GLN A 168 7.99 -9.94 -1.67
N GLU A 169 8.76 -10.70 -2.43
CA GLU A 169 9.72 -11.66 -1.91
C GLU A 169 11.11 -11.39 -2.46
N ASP A 170 12.07 -11.44 -1.55
CA ASP A 170 13.50 -11.28 -1.80
C ASP A 170 14.22 -12.59 -1.50
N GLY A 171 15.36 -12.79 -2.15
CA GLY A 171 16.28 -13.86 -1.81
C GLY A 171 16.03 -15.18 -2.53
N LEU A 172 15.15 -15.20 -3.53
CA LEU A 172 14.84 -16.38 -4.33
C LEU A 172 16.02 -16.75 -5.23
N GLN A 173 16.48 -18.00 -5.12
CA GLN A 173 17.64 -18.49 -5.87
C GLN A 173 17.18 -19.37 -7.04
N TYR A 174 16.83 -18.71 -8.15
CA TYR A 174 16.53 -19.35 -9.43
C TYR A 174 17.52 -18.91 -10.50
N PRO A 175 17.84 -19.77 -11.49
CA PRO A 175 18.71 -19.38 -12.60
C PRO A 175 18.14 -18.18 -13.36
N GLN A 176 18.99 -17.20 -13.67
CA GLN A 176 18.62 -16.06 -14.51
C GLN A 176 19.50 -16.03 -15.77
N ALA A 177 18.90 -16.22 -16.94
CA ALA A 177 19.58 -16.06 -18.21
C ALA A 177 20.17 -14.64 -18.31
N GLY A 178 21.43 -14.53 -18.74
CA GLY A 178 22.16 -13.27 -18.78
C GLY A 178 22.92 -12.93 -17.49
N ILE A 179 22.82 -13.75 -16.43
CA ILE A 179 23.63 -13.63 -15.21
C ILE A 179 24.44 -14.91 -15.02
N THR A 180 25.73 -14.76 -14.76
CA THR A 180 26.66 -15.89 -14.53
C THR A 180 26.97 -16.14 -13.07
N ASP A 181 26.57 -15.24 -12.16
CA ASP A 181 26.78 -15.39 -10.73
C ASP A 181 25.92 -16.55 -10.18
N PRO A 182 26.52 -17.65 -9.69
CA PRO A 182 25.78 -18.79 -9.13
C PRO A 182 25.04 -18.46 -7.82
N ASN A 183 25.39 -17.35 -7.16
CA ASN A 183 24.76 -16.88 -5.93
C ASN A 183 23.75 -15.77 -6.18
N TYR A 184 23.41 -15.50 -7.44
CA TYR A 184 22.39 -14.52 -7.76
C TYR A 184 21.07 -14.86 -7.06
N LYS A 185 20.46 -13.82 -6.47
CA LYS A 185 19.17 -13.90 -5.81
C LYS A 185 18.25 -12.84 -6.39
N HIS A 186 17.08 -13.28 -6.84
CA HIS A 186 16.01 -12.40 -7.26
C HIS A 186 15.49 -11.59 -6.07
N LYS A 187 15.06 -10.35 -6.33
CA LYS A 187 14.54 -9.41 -5.35
C LYS A 187 13.33 -8.69 -5.90
N TYR A 188 12.50 -8.15 -5.02
CA TYR A 188 11.30 -7.37 -5.29
C TYR A 188 10.25 -8.14 -6.10
N ILE A 189 10.29 -9.47 -6.02
CA ILE A 189 9.39 -10.34 -6.80
C ILE A 189 7.99 -10.22 -6.23
N SER A 190 7.06 -9.71 -7.04
CA SER A 190 5.67 -9.53 -6.61
C SER A 190 4.96 -10.86 -6.48
N ARG A 191 4.58 -11.24 -5.26
CA ARG A 191 3.96 -12.54 -4.97
C ARG A 191 2.45 -12.48 -4.85
N ARG A 192 1.90 -11.38 -4.32
CA ARG A 192 0.47 -11.22 -4.07
C ARG A 192 0.07 -9.75 -3.95
N ALA A 193 -1.17 -9.44 -4.28
CA ALA A 193 -1.80 -8.17 -3.96
C ALA A 193 -2.94 -8.36 -2.95
N HIS A 194 -3.25 -7.33 -2.16
CA HIS A 194 -4.41 -7.36 -1.28
C HIS A 194 -5.69 -7.63 -2.09
N LYS A 195 -6.47 -8.64 -1.66
CA LYS A 195 -7.67 -9.14 -2.36
C LYS A 195 -7.45 -9.49 -3.85
N ASP A 196 -6.21 -9.80 -4.22
CA ASP A 196 -5.83 -10.05 -5.60
C ASP A 196 -6.13 -8.86 -6.55
N LEU A 197 -6.16 -7.63 -5.99
CA LEU A 197 -6.30 -6.37 -6.71
C LEU A 197 -4.95 -5.67 -6.81
N THR A 198 -4.30 -5.73 -7.97
CA THR A 198 -2.94 -5.19 -8.18
C THR A 198 -2.81 -3.69 -7.82
N TYR A 199 -3.84 -2.89 -8.14
CA TYR A 199 -3.90 -1.48 -7.78
C TYR A 199 -4.68 -1.20 -6.49
N GLY A 200 -5.23 -2.24 -5.85
CA GLY A 200 -5.94 -2.16 -4.59
C GLY A 200 -7.40 -1.77 -4.69
N ASP A 201 -7.94 -1.32 -3.56
CA ASP A 201 -9.32 -0.86 -3.40
C ASP A 201 -9.40 0.67 -3.52
N VAL A 202 -10.58 1.16 -3.92
CA VAL A 202 -10.91 2.60 -3.90
C VAL A 202 -10.79 3.15 -2.48
N VAL A 203 -10.12 4.29 -2.34
CA VAL A 203 -9.99 5.04 -1.08
C VAL A 203 -11.13 6.04 -0.98
N THR A 204 -11.89 5.97 0.10
CA THR A 204 -12.86 7.02 0.44
C THR A 204 -12.13 8.19 1.09
N LEU A 205 -12.13 9.34 0.43
CA LEU A 205 -11.60 10.58 0.99
C LEU A 205 -12.59 11.13 2.01
N THR A 206 -12.19 11.17 3.28
CA THR A 206 -12.93 11.90 4.31
C THR A 206 -12.32 13.28 4.45
N THR A 207 -13.07 14.32 4.13
CA THR A 207 -12.69 15.69 4.50
C THR A 207 -12.70 15.80 6.02
N GLY A 208 -11.56 16.11 6.63
CA GLY A 208 -11.49 16.39 8.06
C GLY A 208 -12.40 17.57 8.42
N VAL A 209 -13.16 17.41 9.51
CA VAL A 209 -13.90 18.49 10.19
C VAL A 209 -12.91 19.43 10.87
#